data_AF-A0A851CB02-F1
#
_entry.id   AF-A0A851CB02-F1
#
_cell.length_a   1.000
_cell.length_b   1.000
_cell.length_c   1.000
_cell.angle_alpha   90.00
_cell.angle_beta   90.00
_cell.angle_gamma   90.00
#
_symmetry.space_group_name_H-M   'P 1'
#
loop_
_entity.id
_entity.type
_entity.pdbx_description
1 polymer ?
#
loop_
_entity_poly.entity_id
_entity_poly.type
_entity_poly.pdbx_seq_one_letter_code
_entity_poly.pdbx_strand_id
1 'polypeptide(L)'
;PQTDIVFLKVHKSASSTVMNILFRFGETHNLTFAFPAGGGNQLYYPHHFLARFVQGFSPRSPRRFNILCHHMRFLQPEVQKVVPSSAVYFSILRNPVQLMESSFMYYKGASAFSRVRSLEEFLSQPHRYYNRTSGDRHYAKNLMTFDFGFNPDGDVSPERVQLMIKAIEASFDFVLISEYFEESMVLLKEMLCWDLDSVVFFPLNARDKSTKSPLSDSAVEKAKEWNRLDWEIYTHFNRTFWERIDWDIGRERMRREVQALRARQAELARTCLQGTGSVAPKDIRDSSLRPLQHGGARILGYNLKQGLDKEMERTCRRLVTPELQYSSTLYKKQFAPKPL
;
A
#
# COMPACT_ATOMS: atom_id res chain seq x y z
N PRO A 1 -21.45 -8.39 -0.91
CA PRO A 1 -19.97 -8.21 -0.91
C PRO A 1 -19.58 -7.35 -2.12
N GLN A 2 -18.72 -6.36 -1.93
CA GLN A 2 -18.22 -5.49 -2.99
C GLN A 2 -17.09 -6.19 -3.76
N THR A 3 -17.09 -6.10 -5.09
CA THR A 3 -16.11 -6.77 -5.98
C THR A 3 -15.34 -5.82 -6.87
N ASP A 4 -15.92 -4.65 -7.17
CA ASP A 4 -15.29 -3.61 -7.98
C ASP A 4 -14.61 -2.61 -7.06
N ILE A 5 -13.29 -2.53 -7.13
CA ILE A 5 -12.44 -1.90 -6.12
C ILE A 5 -11.31 -1.12 -6.80
N VAL A 6 -11.15 0.13 -6.36
CA VAL A 6 -9.97 0.93 -6.61
C VAL A 6 -9.24 1.13 -5.30
N PHE A 7 -8.05 0.57 -5.20
CA PHE A 7 -7.13 0.84 -4.11
C PHE A 7 -5.97 1.70 -4.60
N LEU A 8 -5.94 2.98 -4.23
CA LEU A 8 -4.77 3.81 -4.47
C LEU A 8 -3.67 3.39 -3.49
N LYS A 9 -2.71 2.64 -4.02
CA LYS A 9 -1.55 2.14 -3.29
C LYS A 9 -0.53 3.26 -3.04
N VAL A 10 -0.52 3.80 -1.82
CA VAL A 10 0.49 4.78 -1.36
C VAL A 10 1.80 4.07 -1.00
N HIS A 11 2.93 4.69 -1.32
CA HIS A 11 4.24 4.13 -1.03
C HIS A 11 4.54 4.12 0.49
N LYS A 12 5.11 3.00 0.95
CA LYS A 12 5.61 2.82 2.33
C LYS A 12 4.55 2.93 3.44
N SER A 13 3.26 2.77 3.11
CA SER A 13 2.12 2.80 4.03
C SER A 13 1.47 1.42 4.22
N ALA A 14 2.26 0.35 4.39
CA ALA A 14 1.79 -1.04 4.51
C ALA A 14 0.92 -1.55 3.34
N SER A 15 0.92 -0.83 2.23
CA SER A 15 0.04 -1.04 1.08
C SER A 15 0.29 -2.34 0.31
N SER A 16 1.50 -2.93 0.43
CA SER A 16 1.78 -4.29 -0.05
C SER A 16 0.93 -5.36 0.64
N THR A 17 0.61 -5.17 1.93
CA THR A 17 -0.22 -6.11 2.70
C THR A 17 -1.68 -6.01 2.24
N VAL A 18 -2.19 -4.79 2.06
CA VAL A 18 -3.53 -4.55 1.50
C VAL A 18 -3.64 -5.11 0.08
N MET A 19 -2.61 -4.91 -0.76
CA MET A 19 -2.58 -5.48 -2.11
C MET A 19 -2.64 -7.02 -2.10
N ASN A 20 -1.98 -7.69 -1.16
CA ASN A 20 -2.09 -9.15 -1.00
C ASN A 20 -3.52 -9.59 -0.61
N ILE A 21 -4.17 -8.86 0.29
CA ILE A 21 -5.58 -9.06 0.65
C ILE A 21 -6.46 -8.99 -0.62
N LEU A 22 -6.32 -7.93 -1.41
CA LEU A 22 -7.08 -7.75 -2.66
C LEU A 22 -6.79 -8.85 -3.69
N PHE A 23 -5.53 -9.26 -3.83
CA PHE A 23 -5.13 -10.38 -4.68
C PHE A 23 -5.77 -11.69 -4.27
N ARG A 24 -5.78 -12.01 -2.96
CA ARG A 24 -6.43 -13.21 -2.42
C ARG A 24 -7.93 -13.19 -2.63
N PHE A 25 -8.56 -12.06 -2.35
CA PHE A 25 -9.99 -11.90 -2.53
C PHE A 25 -10.38 -12.07 -4.00
N GLY A 26 -9.71 -11.33 -4.90
CA GLY A 26 -9.99 -11.40 -6.32
C GLY A 26 -9.67 -12.76 -6.94
N GLU A 27 -8.59 -13.43 -6.52
CA GLU A 27 -8.31 -14.78 -6.98
C GLU A 27 -9.40 -15.77 -6.54
N THR A 28 -9.84 -15.71 -5.28
CA THR A 28 -10.87 -16.60 -4.74
C THR A 28 -12.22 -16.43 -5.46
N HIS A 29 -12.53 -15.20 -5.87
CA HIS A 29 -13.79 -14.85 -6.53
C HIS A 29 -13.69 -14.79 -8.07
N ASN A 30 -12.57 -15.24 -8.66
CA ASN A 30 -12.32 -15.20 -10.11
C ASN A 30 -12.49 -13.79 -10.73
N LEU A 31 -12.11 -12.75 -9.99
CA LEU A 31 -12.18 -11.36 -10.42
C LEU A 31 -11.00 -10.99 -11.33
N THR A 32 -11.21 -9.96 -12.15
CA THR A 32 -10.19 -9.42 -13.05
C THR A 32 -9.45 -8.24 -12.44
N PHE A 33 -8.14 -8.16 -12.67
CA PHE A 33 -7.28 -7.09 -12.20
C PHE A 33 -6.79 -6.22 -13.36
N ALA A 34 -6.75 -4.91 -13.15
CA ALA A 34 -6.14 -3.95 -14.07
C ALA A 34 -4.61 -3.94 -13.93
N PHE A 35 -3.95 -4.91 -14.56
CA PHE A 35 -2.49 -5.01 -14.54
C PHE A 35 -1.80 -4.00 -15.46
N PRO A 36 -0.55 -3.60 -15.16
CA PRO A 36 0.28 -2.84 -16.10
C PRO A 36 0.49 -3.58 -17.43
N ALA A 37 0.50 -2.81 -18.53
CA ALA A 37 0.84 -3.31 -19.84
C ALA A 37 2.21 -4.01 -19.83
N GLY A 38 2.27 -5.21 -20.41
CA GLY A 38 3.49 -6.05 -20.39
C GLY A 38 3.80 -6.74 -19.06
N GLY A 39 2.92 -6.66 -18.05
CA GLY A 39 3.08 -7.37 -16.78
C GLY A 39 4.08 -6.74 -15.82
N GLY A 40 4.30 -5.43 -15.93
CA GLY A 40 5.13 -4.66 -14.99
C GLY A 40 4.53 -4.56 -13.58
N ASN A 41 5.26 -3.88 -12.68
CA ASN A 41 4.90 -3.77 -11.26
C ASN A 41 4.18 -2.46 -10.90
N GLN A 42 4.16 -1.49 -11.82
CA GLN A 42 3.61 -0.15 -11.63
C GLN A 42 2.91 0.32 -12.91
N LEU A 43 1.90 1.17 -12.77
CA LEU A 43 1.12 1.72 -13.88
C LEU A 43 1.75 3.02 -14.39
N TYR A 44 2.98 2.91 -14.91
CA TYR A 44 3.76 4.00 -15.52
C TYR A 44 4.14 5.15 -14.56
N TYR A 45 4.29 4.82 -13.27
CA TYR A 45 4.84 5.72 -12.27
C TYR A 45 6.28 6.13 -12.64
N PRO A 46 6.71 7.39 -12.48
CA PRO A 46 6.09 8.48 -11.68
C PRO A 46 5.16 9.42 -12.47
N HIS A 47 4.81 9.11 -13.72
CA HIS A 47 3.86 9.91 -14.48
C HIS A 47 2.42 9.63 -14.02
N HIS A 48 1.51 10.59 -14.25
CA HIS A 48 0.08 10.39 -14.01
C HIS A 48 -0.43 9.15 -14.72
N PHE A 49 -1.29 8.41 -14.02
CA PHE A 49 -1.97 7.25 -14.54
C PHE A 49 -2.79 7.63 -15.77
N LEU A 50 -2.69 6.82 -16.82
CA LEU A 50 -3.56 6.87 -17.98
C LEU A 50 -4.09 5.46 -18.23
N ALA A 51 -5.35 5.35 -18.65
CA ALA A 51 -6.00 4.05 -18.84
C ALA A 51 -5.26 3.16 -19.85
N ARG A 52 -4.57 3.77 -20.83
CA ARG A 52 -3.71 3.08 -21.82
C ARG A 52 -2.55 2.28 -21.21
N PHE A 53 -2.19 2.51 -19.95
CA PHE A 53 -1.16 1.75 -19.27
C PHE A 53 -1.65 0.42 -18.70
N VAL A 54 -2.95 0.12 -18.83
CA VAL A 54 -3.55 -1.14 -18.39
C VAL A 54 -3.53 -2.16 -19.53
N GLN A 55 -3.03 -3.37 -19.24
CA GLN A 55 -2.99 -4.47 -20.19
C GLN A 55 -4.41 -4.82 -20.66
N GLY A 56 -4.61 -4.81 -21.99
CA GLY A 56 -5.90 -5.15 -22.59
C GLY A 56 -6.95 -4.03 -22.54
N PHE A 57 -6.61 -2.84 -22.04
CA PHE A 57 -7.47 -1.67 -22.17
C PHE A 57 -7.54 -1.21 -23.64
N SER A 58 -8.75 -0.91 -24.11
CA SER A 58 -8.98 -0.30 -25.41
C SER A 58 -10.11 0.74 -25.31
N PRO A 59 -9.94 1.96 -25.85
CA PRO A 59 -11.03 2.93 -25.90
C PRO A 59 -12.26 2.43 -26.66
N ARG A 60 -12.08 1.49 -27.60
CA ARG A 60 -13.15 0.91 -28.43
C ARG A 60 -13.82 -0.31 -27.79
N SER A 61 -13.17 -0.92 -26.81
CA SER A 61 -13.70 -2.05 -26.04
C SER A 61 -13.39 -1.76 -24.57
N PRO A 62 -14.28 -1.02 -23.88
CA PRO A 62 -14.09 -0.62 -22.50
C PRO A 62 -14.24 -1.83 -21.59
N ARG A 63 -13.32 -2.79 -21.68
CA ARG A 63 -13.23 -3.88 -20.73
C ARG A 63 -12.97 -3.24 -19.38
N ARG A 64 -13.95 -3.38 -18.49
CA ARG A 64 -13.82 -2.97 -17.10
C ARG A 64 -13.14 -4.10 -16.33
N PHE A 65 -12.21 -3.72 -15.48
CA PHE A 65 -11.58 -4.63 -14.52
C PHE A 65 -12.24 -4.43 -13.16
N ASN A 66 -12.30 -5.50 -12.39
CA ASN A 66 -12.89 -5.43 -11.07
C ASN A 66 -11.94 -4.71 -10.10
N ILE A 67 -10.65 -5.05 -10.09
CA ILE A 67 -9.70 -4.55 -9.09
C ILE A 67 -8.56 -3.76 -9.74
N LEU A 68 -8.36 -2.52 -9.31
CA LEU A 68 -7.19 -1.69 -9.62
C LEU A 68 -6.39 -1.41 -8.33
N CYS A 69 -5.18 -1.95 -8.19
CA CYS A 69 -4.44 -1.88 -6.92
C CYS A 69 -2.90 -1.76 -7.05
N HIS A 70 -2.37 -1.56 -8.27
CA HIS A 70 -0.94 -1.34 -8.50
C HIS A 70 -0.53 0.11 -8.23
N HIS A 71 0.76 0.35 -7.98
CA HIS A 71 1.27 1.72 -7.82
C HIS A 71 1.01 2.57 -9.05
N MET A 72 0.47 3.76 -8.83
CA MET A 72 0.16 4.75 -9.84
C MET A 72 0.21 6.15 -9.23
N ARG A 73 0.38 7.16 -10.08
CA ARG A 73 0.10 8.55 -9.68
C ARG A 73 -1.33 8.87 -10.08
N PHE A 74 -2.20 9.07 -9.10
CA PHE A 74 -3.64 9.08 -9.30
C PHE A 74 -4.11 10.16 -10.29
N LEU A 75 -5.07 9.79 -11.14
CA LEU A 75 -5.80 10.70 -12.02
C LEU A 75 -7.21 10.14 -12.23
N GLN A 76 -8.17 10.65 -11.45
CA GLN A 76 -9.53 10.08 -11.36
C GLN A 76 -10.23 9.89 -12.72
N PRO A 77 -10.22 10.85 -13.67
CA PRO A 77 -10.88 10.66 -14.96
C PRO A 77 -10.33 9.50 -15.78
N GLU A 78 -9.07 9.13 -15.57
CA GLU A 78 -8.45 7.97 -16.24
C GLU A 78 -8.78 6.66 -15.52
N VAL A 79 -8.83 6.68 -14.19
CA VAL A 79 -9.24 5.51 -13.39
C VAL A 79 -10.67 5.09 -13.72
N GLN A 80 -11.59 6.03 -13.87
CA GLN A 80 -13.00 5.78 -14.23
C GLN A 80 -13.18 5.13 -15.62
N LYS A 81 -12.15 5.16 -16.48
CA LYS A 81 -12.18 4.46 -17.77
C LYS A 81 -11.85 2.97 -17.62
N VAL A 82 -11.29 2.54 -16.50
CA VAL A 82 -10.76 1.18 -16.30
C VAL A 82 -11.66 0.34 -15.41
N VAL A 83 -12.36 0.96 -14.46
CA VAL A 83 -13.25 0.27 -13.52
C VAL A 83 -14.72 0.69 -13.71
N PRO A 84 -15.70 -0.10 -13.23
CA PRO A 84 -17.09 0.31 -13.20
C PRO A 84 -17.32 1.56 -12.36
N SER A 85 -18.36 2.33 -12.67
CA SER A 85 -18.71 3.55 -11.92
C SER A 85 -19.20 3.27 -10.49
N SER A 86 -19.60 2.03 -10.21
CA SER A 86 -19.99 1.54 -8.89
C SER A 86 -18.81 1.06 -8.04
N ALA A 87 -17.57 1.14 -8.56
CA ALA A 87 -16.40 0.67 -7.82
C ALA A 87 -16.20 1.48 -6.55
N VAL A 88 -15.80 0.81 -5.47
CA VAL A 88 -15.45 1.45 -4.19
C VAL A 88 -13.98 1.90 -4.23
N TYR A 89 -13.74 3.17 -3.94
CA TYR A 89 -12.43 3.80 -3.95
C TYR A 89 -11.93 3.95 -2.52
N PHE A 90 -10.75 3.40 -2.23
CA PHE A 90 -10.09 3.65 -0.96
C PHE A 90 -8.57 3.77 -1.11
N SER A 91 -7.93 4.30 -0.07
CA SER A 91 -6.49 4.40 0.02
C SER A 91 -6.01 4.10 1.43
N ILE A 92 -4.69 4.17 1.67
CA ILE A 92 -4.08 4.00 2.98
C ILE A 92 -2.97 5.03 3.19
N LEU A 93 -3.06 5.76 4.29
CA LEU A 93 -2.07 6.75 4.71
C LEU A 93 -1.17 6.19 5.80
N ARG A 94 -0.10 6.92 6.06
CA ARG A 94 0.81 6.69 7.17
C ARG A 94 1.30 8.03 7.69
N ASN A 95 1.65 8.09 8.97
CA ASN A 95 2.28 9.25 9.56
C ASN A 95 3.48 9.71 8.71
N PRO A 96 3.51 10.97 8.24
CA PRO A 96 4.53 11.45 7.29
C PRO A 96 5.97 11.34 7.82
N VAL A 97 6.17 11.43 9.14
CA VAL A 97 7.48 11.30 9.76
C VAL A 97 7.99 9.87 9.63
N GLN A 98 7.14 8.89 9.96
CA GLN A 98 7.48 7.47 9.81
C GLN A 98 7.58 7.04 8.34
N LEU A 99 6.76 7.64 7.48
CA LEU A 99 6.81 7.41 6.04
C LEU A 99 8.12 7.92 5.47
N MET A 100 8.56 9.14 5.86
CA MET A 100 9.82 9.72 5.41
C MET A 100 11.02 8.88 5.85
N GLU A 101 11.03 8.41 7.10
CA GLU A 101 12.06 7.48 7.60
C GLU A 101 12.11 6.19 6.77
N SER A 102 10.94 5.61 6.48
CA SER A 102 10.86 4.43 5.65
C SER A 102 11.25 4.69 4.19
N SER A 103 10.97 5.89 3.68
CA SER A 103 11.29 6.31 2.31
C SER A 103 12.80 6.51 2.16
N PHE A 104 13.43 7.24 3.09
CA PHE A 104 14.87 7.46 3.13
C PHE A 104 15.67 6.15 3.11
N MET A 105 15.26 5.18 3.93
CA MET A 105 15.93 3.89 4.00
C MET A 105 15.72 3.05 2.74
N TYR A 106 14.49 3.02 2.20
CA TYR A 106 14.16 2.19 1.05
C TYR A 106 14.72 2.78 -0.25
N TYR A 107 14.53 4.07 -0.49
CA TYR A 107 14.98 4.79 -1.69
C TYR A 107 16.34 5.46 -1.48
N LYS A 108 17.24 4.83 -0.73
CA LYS A 108 18.53 5.44 -0.38
C LYS A 108 19.35 5.90 -1.59
N GLY A 109 19.19 5.23 -2.73
CA GLY A 109 19.83 5.58 -4.00
C GLY A 109 19.18 6.77 -4.75
N ALA A 110 18.03 7.29 -4.31
CA ALA A 110 17.41 8.45 -4.93
C ALA A 110 18.32 9.67 -4.85
N SER A 111 18.19 10.58 -5.81
CA SER A 111 19.07 11.74 -6.00
C SER A 111 19.21 12.58 -4.73
N ALA A 112 18.10 12.80 -4.03
CA ALA A 112 18.06 13.57 -2.78
C ALA A 112 18.70 12.85 -1.56
N PHE A 113 18.83 11.52 -1.60
CA PHE A 113 19.26 10.72 -0.46
C PHE A 113 20.64 10.08 -0.63
N SER A 114 21.09 9.87 -1.87
CA SER A 114 22.28 9.09 -2.24
C SER A 114 23.58 9.56 -1.59
N ARG A 115 23.70 10.87 -1.32
CA ARG A 115 24.92 11.48 -0.76
C ARG A 115 24.85 11.78 0.74
N VAL A 116 23.69 11.62 1.36
CA VAL A 116 23.48 11.96 2.77
C VAL A 116 23.81 10.76 3.64
N ARG A 117 24.33 10.93 4.86
CA ARG A 117 24.61 9.77 5.74
C ARG A 117 23.39 9.33 6.56
N SER A 118 22.63 10.29 7.09
CA SER A 118 21.44 10.03 7.91
C SER A 118 20.25 10.87 7.47
N LEU A 119 19.04 10.48 7.88
CA LEU A 119 17.85 11.28 7.63
C LEU A 119 17.91 12.63 8.37
N GLU A 120 18.51 12.66 9.56
CA GLU A 120 18.66 13.89 10.34
C GLU A 120 19.61 14.88 9.65
N GLU A 121 20.67 14.40 9.01
CA GLU A 121 21.54 15.23 8.17
C GLU A 121 20.73 15.82 6.99
N PHE A 122 19.90 15.01 6.33
CA PHE A 122 19.04 15.50 5.24
C PHE A 122 18.08 16.59 5.76
N LEU A 123 17.37 16.31 6.87
CA LEU A 123 16.39 17.21 7.47
C LEU A 123 17.01 18.51 8.02
N SER A 124 18.30 18.50 8.33
CA SER A 124 19.01 19.70 8.78
C SER A 124 19.18 20.73 7.66
N GLN A 125 19.33 20.27 6.41
CA GLN A 125 19.59 21.11 5.23
C GLN A 125 18.94 20.51 3.97
N PRO A 126 17.61 20.30 3.93
CA PRO A 126 16.99 19.49 2.89
C PRO A 126 17.13 20.12 1.50
N HIS A 127 17.10 21.46 1.42
CA HIS A 127 17.29 22.22 0.17
C HIS A 127 18.69 22.06 -0.46
N ARG A 128 19.70 21.63 0.30
CA ARG A 128 21.04 21.34 -0.24
C ARG A 128 21.04 20.08 -1.10
N TYR A 129 20.21 19.11 -0.75
CA TYR A 129 20.18 17.79 -1.38
C TYR A 129 18.98 17.60 -2.30
N TYR A 130 17.88 18.31 -2.03
CA TYR A 130 16.64 18.22 -2.79
C TYR A 130 16.68 19.07 -4.07
N ASN A 131 16.44 18.43 -5.22
CA ASN A 131 16.30 19.12 -6.50
C ASN A 131 14.89 18.91 -7.08
N ARG A 132 14.18 20.03 -7.32
CA ARG A 132 12.81 20.07 -7.87
C ARG A 132 12.71 19.55 -9.31
N THR A 133 13.81 19.48 -10.05
CA THR A 133 13.84 18.97 -11.43
C THR A 133 14.15 17.47 -11.50
N SER A 134 14.53 16.84 -10.39
CA SER A 134 14.85 15.42 -10.38
C SER A 134 13.62 14.54 -10.59
N GLY A 135 13.73 13.52 -11.43
CA GLY A 135 12.64 12.59 -11.74
C GLY A 135 12.16 11.76 -10.54
N ASP A 136 13.00 11.61 -9.53
CA ASP A 136 12.77 10.83 -8.30
C ASP A 136 12.50 11.69 -7.06
N ARG A 137 12.28 13.01 -7.24
CA ARG A 137 12.11 13.97 -6.13
C ARG A 137 10.97 13.62 -5.17
N HIS A 138 9.93 12.95 -5.66
CA HIS A 138 8.74 12.60 -4.89
C HIS A 138 9.05 11.66 -3.72
N TYR A 139 10.09 10.82 -3.82
CA TYR A 139 10.51 9.97 -2.71
C TYR A 139 11.02 10.78 -1.51
N ALA A 140 11.47 12.02 -1.73
CA ALA A 140 12.08 12.84 -0.69
C ALA A 140 11.15 13.86 -0.05
N LYS A 141 9.98 14.12 -0.62
CA LYS A 141 9.08 15.17 -0.13
C LYS A 141 7.64 14.90 -0.55
N ASN A 142 6.71 14.98 0.42
CA ASN A 142 5.26 14.90 0.21
C ASN A 142 4.85 13.72 -0.70
N LEU A 143 5.32 12.52 -0.35
CA LEU A 143 5.15 11.31 -1.18
C LEU A 143 3.68 10.88 -1.25
N MET A 144 2.91 11.02 -0.18
CA MET A 144 1.47 10.71 -0.22
C MET A 144 0.75 11.67 -1.17
N THR A 145 1.00 12.97 -1.02
CA THR A 145 0.51 14.03 -1.92
C THR A 145 0.83 13.71 -3.38
N PHE A 146 2.05 13.24 -3.67
CA PHE A 146 2.45 12.84 -5.01
C PHE A 146 1.64 11.64 -5.53
N ASP A 147 1.47 10.60 -4.70
CA ASP A 147 0.70 9.39 -5.06
C ASP A 147 -0.78 9.73 -5.34
N PHE A 148 -1.38 10.67 -4.59
CA PHE A 148 -2.72 11.23 -4.86
C PHE A 148 -2.81 12.08 -6.14
N GLY A 149 -1.71 12.26 -6.88
CA GLY A 149 -1.70 12.96 -8.17
C GLY A 149 -1.33 14.44 -8.09
N PHE A 150 -1.15 14.99 -6.90
CA PHE A 150 -0.84 16.40 -6.69
C PHE A 150 0.67 16.70 -6.87
N ASN A 151 1.04 17.97 -6.82
CA ASN A 151 2.43 18.41 -6.87
C ASN A 151 3.04 18.40 -5.45
N PRO A 152 4.13 17.66 -5.19
CA PRO A 152 4.75 17.55 -3.86
C PRO A 152 5.47 18.84 -3.45
N ASP A 153 5.72 19.74 -4.40
CA ASP A 153 6.19 21.11 -4.15
C ASP A 153 5.06 22.15 -4.32
N GLY A 154 3.82 21.72 -4.14
CA GLY A 154 2.65 22.59 -4.18
C GLY A 154 2.66 23.63 -3.06
N ASP A 155 1.84 24.66 -3.23
CA ASP A 155 1.58 25.68 -2.21
C ASP A 155 0.89 25.06 -0.98
N VAL A 156 1.34 25.47 0.20
CA VAL A 156 0.89 25.01 1.52
C VAL A 156 -0.09 25.99 2.17
N SER A 157 -0.59 26.98 1.43
CA SER A 157 -1.63 27.89 1.90
C SER A 157 -2.88 27.12 2.37
N PRO A 158 -3.58 27.60 3.43
CA PRO A 158 -4.76 26.92 3.97
C PRO A 158 -5.81 26.61 2.90
N GLU A 159 -6.03 27.53 1.95
CA GLU A 159 -7.01 27.37 0.87
C GLU A 159 -6.65 26.22 -0.05
N ARG A 160 -5.36 26.10 -0.43
CA ARG A 160 -4.87 25.03 -1.31
C ARG A 160 -4.91 23.67 -0.63
N VAL A 161 -4.51 23.63 0.64
CA VAL A 161 -4.58 22.41 1.46
C VAL A 161 -6.03 21.94 1.58
N GLN A 162 -6.97 22.84 1.88
CA GLN A 162 -8.39 22.51 2.00
C GLN A 162 -8.99 22.01 0.68
N LEU A 163 -8.65 22.63 -0.46
CA LEU A 163 -9.08 22.15 -1.76
C LEU A 163 -8.55 20.75 -2.07
N MET A 164 -7.30 20.47 -1.72
CA MET A 164 -6.68 19.16 -1.90
C MET A 164 -7.38 18.09 -1.04
N ILE A 165 -7.65 18.39 0.24
CA ILE A 165 -8.39 17.49 1.14
C ILE A 165 -9.78 17.18 0.57
N LYS A 166 -10.54 18.22 0.18
CA LYS A 166 -11.87 18.05 -0.43
C LYS A 166 -11.84 17.23 -1.71
N ALA A 167 -10.81 17.39 -2.53
CA ALA A 167 -10.65 16.57 -3.74
C ALA A 167 -10.40 15.10 -3.42
N ILE A 168 -9.65 14.78 -2.35
CA ILE A 168 -9.48 13.40 -1.87
C ILE A 168 -10.80 12.87 -1.31
N GLU A 169 -11.49 13.61 -0.46
CA GLU A 169 -12.81 13.21 0.10
C GLU A 169 -13.85 12.95 -0.98
N ALA A 170 -13.86 13.75 -2.05
CA ALA A 170 -14.78 13.55 -3.17
C ALA A 170 -14.41 12.35 -4.07
N SER A 171 -13.17 11.86 -3.98
CA SER A 171 -12.66 10.79 -4.85
C SER A 171 -12.59 9.42 -4.18
N PHE A 172 -12.56 9.37 -2.85
CA PHE A 172 -12.34 8.16 -2.07
C PHE A 172 -13.45 7.99 -1.03
N ASP A 173 -14.09 6.82 -1.03
CA ASP A 173 -15.15 6.47 -0.08
C ASP A 173 -14.62 6.39 1.35
N PHE A 174 -13.38 5.92 1.53
CA PHE A 174 -12.70 5.92 2.81
C PHE A 174 -11.17 5.84 2.68
N VAL A 175 -10.47 6.21 3.74
CA VAL A 175 -9.02 6.21 3.81
C VAL A 175 -8.57 5.49 5.09
N LEU A 176 -7.75 4.45 4.91
CA LEU A 176 -7.20 3.64 6.00
C LEU A 176 -5.97 4.30 6.63
N ILE A 177 -5.62 3.94 7.86
CA ILE A 177 -4.47 4.47 8.58
C ILE A 177 -3.52 3.33 9.00
N SER A 178 -2.27 3.39 8.52
CA SER A 178 -1.27 2.34 8.75
C SER A 178 -0.94 2.10 10.23
N GLU A 179 -1.01 3.15 11.06
CA GLU A 179 -0.79 3.08 12.51
C GLU A 179 -1.88 2.29 13.23
N TYR A 180 -3.09 2.23 12.65
CA TYR A 180 -4.25 1.50 13.14
C TYR A 180 -4.63 0.42 12.13
N PHE A 181 -3.65 -0.39 11.71
CA PHE A 181 -3.82 -1.30 10.58
C PHE A 181 -4.88 -2.37 10.84
N GLU A 182 -4.99 -2.87 12.08
CA GLU A 182 -5.99 -3.89 12.44
C GLU A 182 -7.40 -3.29 12.43
N GLU A 183 -7.59 -2.11 13.02
CA GLU A 183 -8.84 -1.35 12.93
C GLU A 183 -9.18 -1.01 11.47
N SER A 184 -8.16 -0.67 10.67
CA SER A 184 -8.31 -0.42 9.23
C SER A 184 -8.78 -1.65 8.47
N MET A 185 -8.32 -2.86 8.83
CA MET A 185 -8.79 -4.09 8.20
C MET A 185 -10.22 -4.44 8.61
N VAL A 186 -10.60 -4.17 9.87
CA VAL A 186 -11.99 -4.28 10.31
C VAL A 186 -12.88 -3.29 9.56
N LEU A 187 -12.47 -2.02 9.44
CA LEU A 187 -13.20 -1.03 8.66
C LEU A 187 -13.33 -1.46 7.19
N LEU A 188 -12.24 -1.92 6.57
CA LEU A 188 -12.24 -2.44 5.19
C LEU A 188 -13.24 -3.61 5.03
N LYS A 189 -13.23 -4.56 5.97
CA LYS A 189 -14.18 -5.69 6.00
C LYS A 189 -15.63 -5.20 6.01
N GLU A 190 -15.97 -4.26 6.89
CA GLU A 190 -17.33 -3.73 6.99
C GLU A 190 -17.73 -2.95 5.73
N MET A 191 -16.88 -2.03 5.26
CA MET A 191 -17.16 -1.18 4.10
C MET A 191 -17.31 -1.96 2.80
N LEU A 192 -16.60 -3.08 2.65
CA LEU A 192 -16.72 -3.95 1.49
C LEU A 192 -17.72 -5.11 1.68
N CYS A 193 -18.32 -5.22 2.86
CA CYS A 193 -19.19 -6.34 3.25
C CYS A 193 -18.51 -7.70 3.00
N TRP A 194 -17.26 -7.82 3.46
CA TRP A 194 -16.46 -9.03 3.38
C TRP A 194 -16.50 -9.82 4.68
N ASP A 195 -16.10 -11.09 4.61
CA ASP A 195 -15.90 -11.91 5.79
C ASP A 195 -14.52 -11.66 6.43
N LEU A 196 -14.31 -12.23 7.61
CA LEU A 196 -13.06 -12.10 8.35
C LEU A 196 -11.87 -12.70 7.57
N ASP A 197 -12.04 -13.87 6.97
CA ASP A 197 -10.96 -14.60 6.29
C ASP A 197 -10.46 -13.88 5.03
N SER A 198 -11.31 -13.06 4.42
CA SER A 198 -10.98 -12.18 3.31
C SER A 198 -9.99 -11.08 3.71
N VAL A 199 -10.02 -10.59 4.95
CA VAL A 199 -9.15 -9.49 5.42
C VAL A 199 -8.01 -9.92 6.36
N VAL A 200 -7.99 -11.19 6.80
CA VAL A 200 -6.87 -11.73 7.57
C VAL A 200 -5.56 -11.60 6.78
N PHE A 201 -4.49 -11.20 7.44
CA PHE A 201 -3.22 -10.89 6.77
C PHE A 201 -2.01 -11.33 7.59
N PHE A 202 -0.87 -11.48 6.90
CA PHE A 202 0.45 -11.38 7.52
C PHE A 202 1.16 -10.13 6.99
N PRO A 203 1.86 -9.35 7.82
CA PRO A 203 2.58 -8.17 7.36
C PRO A 203 3.58 -8.47 6.25
N LEU A 204 3.32 -7.97 5.04
CA LEU A 204 4.22 -8.10 3.89
C LEU A 204 4.99 -6.81 3.64
N ASN A 205 6.19 -6.95 3.08
CA ASN A 205 7.14 -5.85 2.89
C ASN A 205 7.49 -5.12 4.21
N ALA A 206 7.41 -5.87 5.33
CA ALA A 206 7.72 -5.37 6.66
C ALA A 206 9.24 -5.28 6.84
N ARG A 207 9.71 -4.15 7.35
CA ARG A 207 11.13 -3.89 7.55
C ARG A 207 11.58 -4.30 8.94
N ASP A 208 12.75 -4.92 9.01
CA ASP A 208 13.38 -5.32 10.27
C ASP A 208 13.63 -4.10 11.17
N LYS A 209 13.28 -4.23 12.46
CA LYS A 209 13.48 -3.20 13.49
C LYS A 209 14.93 -2.74 13.58
N SER A 210 15.92 -3.61 13.31
CA SER A 210 17.34 -3.26 13.40
C SER A 210 17.78 -2.19 12.39
N THR A 211 16.98 -1.96 11.35
CA THR A 211 17.28 -0.92 10.36
C THR A 211 16.50 0.37 10.63
N LYS A 212 15.60 0.36 11.61
CA LYS A 212 14.80 1.53 11.99
C LYS A 212 15.61 2.38 12.97
N SER A 213 15.73 3.66 12.67
CA SER A 213 16.37 4.62 13.57
C SER A 213 15.30 5.52 14.16
N PRO A 214 15.18 5.63 15.49
CA PRO A 214 14.34 6.66 16.09
C PRO A 214 14.91 8.03 15.72
N LEU A 215 14.02 8.97 15.39
CA LEU A 215 14.39 10.36 15.12
C LEU A 215 14.32 11.16 16.41
N SER A 216 15.24 12.12 16.58
CA SER A 216 15.13 13.14 17.62
C SER A 216 13.88 14.02 17.44
N ASP A 217 13.36 14.60 18.53
CA ASP A 217 12.17 15.47 18.49
C ASP A 217 12.35 16.64 17.53
N SER A 218 13.55 17.24 17.47
CA SER A 218 13.86 18.28 16.49
C SER A 218 13.76 17.78 15.04
N ALA A 219 14.24 16.56 14.76
CA ALA A 219 14.11 15.97 13.44
C ALA A 219 12.65 15.61 13.10
N VAL A 220 11.85 15.23 14.09
CA VAL A 220 10.40 14.99 13.93
C VAL A 220 9.71 16.27 13.44
N GLU A 221 9.93 17.41 14.09
CA GLU A 221 9.31 18.68 13.68
C GLU A 221 9.79 19.13 12.29
N LYS A 222 11.09 19.01 12.00
CA LYS A 222 11.63 19.29 10.65
C LYS A 222 11.01 18.39 9.59
N ALA A 223 10.75 17.12 9.90
CA ALA A 223 10.11 16.19 8.97
C ALA A 223 8.64 16.55 8.70
N LYS A 224 7.91 17.03 9.71
CA LYS A 224 6.54 17.55 9.55
C LYS A 224 6.52 18.81 8.69
N GLU A 225 7.43 19.74 8.95
CA GLU A 225 7.55 20.98 8.17
C GLU A 225 7.95 20.70 6.72
N TRP A 226 8.95 19.85 6.51
CA TRP A 226 9.40 19.47 5.16
C TRP A 226 8.30 18.78 4.35
N ASN A 227 7.48 17.96 5.00
CA ASN A 227 6.35 17.24 4.40
C ASN A 227 5.00 17.85 4.79
N ARG A 228 4.89 19.19 4.77
CA ARG A 228 3.71 19.91 5.26
C ARG A 228 2.40 19.47 4.62
N LEU A 229 2.38 19.20 3.31
CA LEU A 229 1.15 18.76 2.62
C LEU A 229 0.71 17.38 3.11
N ASP A 230 1.65 16.43 3.22
CA ASP A 230 1.37 15.11 3.76
C ASP A 230 0.94 15.17 5.23
N TRP A 231 1.49 16.10 6.02
CA TRP A 231 1.07 16.33 7.40
C TRP A 231 -0.37 16.78 7.52
N GLU A 232 -0.80 17.75 6.71
CA GLU A 232 -2.18 18.22 6.72
C GLU A 232 -3.17 17.13 6.24
N ILE A 233 -2.82 16.39 5.17
CA ILE A 233 -3.63 15.24 4.71
C ILE A 233 -3.75 14.20 5.83
N TYR A 234 -2.63 13.79 6.43
CA TYR A 234 -2.63 12.77 7.48
C TYR A 234 -3.43 13.21 8.71
N THR A 235 -3.25 14.43 9.19
CA THR A 235 -3.98 14.93 10.36
C THR A 235 -5.49 14.94 10.13
N HIS A 236 -5.94 15.37 8.95
CA HIS A 236 -7.36 15.35 8.60
C HIS A 236 -7.92 13.94 8.56
N PHE A 237 -7.32 13.05 7.76
CA PHE A 237 -7.84 11.69 7.56
C PHE A 237 -7.67 10.78 8.78
N ASN A 238 -6.68 11.02 9.64
CA ASN A 238 -6.58 10.32 10.92
C ASN A 238 -7.75 10.69 11.84
N ARG A 239 -8.13 11.98 11.90
CA ARG A 239 -9.31 12.42 12.67
C ARG A 239 -10.59 11.80 12.11
N THR A 240 -10.83 11.95 10.80
CA THR A 240 -12.07 11.47 10.17
C THR A 240 -12.16 9.93 10.16
N PHE A 241 -11.03 9.22 10.15
CA PHE A 241 -11.00 7.77 10.35
C PHE A 241 -11.64 7.35 11.68
N TRP A 242 -11.30 8.02 12.78
CA TRP A 242 -11.88 7.72 14.08
C TRP A 242 -13.33 8.17 14.21
N GLU A 243 -13.69 9.32 13.64
CA GLU A 243 -15.08 9.79 13.56
C GLU A 243 -15.95 8.76 12.81
N ARG A 244 -15.44 8.20 11.70
CA ARG A 244 -16.11 7.15 10.93
C ARG A 244 -16.29 5.87 11.74
N ILE A 245 -15.26 5.42 12.46
CA ILE A 245 -15.35 4.24 13.34
C ILE A 245 -16.41 4.47 14.42
N ASP A 246 -16.44 5.65 15.03
CA ASP A 246 -17.40 5.99 16.08
C ASP A 246 -18.84 5.97 15.55
N TRP A 247 -19.06 6.45 14.32
CA TRP A 247 -20.37 6.51 13.69
C TRP A 247 -20.89 5.17 13.16
N ASP A 248 -20.07 4.44 12.40
CA ASP A 248 -20.53 3.24 11.66
C ASP A 248 -20.46 1.95 12.48
N ILE A 249 -19.47 1.83 13.36
CA ILE A 249 -19.12 0.56 14.01
C ILE A 249 -19.26 0.67 15.53
N GLY A 250 -18.78 1.77 16.11
CA GLY A 250 -18.64 1.98 17.55
C GLY A 250 -17.37 1.33 18.12
N ARG A 251 -16.73 2.00 19.10
CA ARG A 251 -15.44 1.57 19.66
C ARG A 251 -15.46 0.20 20.32
N GLU A 252 -16.57 -0.17 20.95
CA GLU A 252 -16.69 -1.47 21.62
C GLU A 252 -16.74 -2.63 20.61
N ARG A 253 -17.57 -2.49 19.57
CA ARG A 253 -17.62 -3.47 18.47
C ARG A 253 -16.27 -3.55 17.76
N MET A 254 -15.65 -2.40 17.46
CA MET A 254 -14.32 -2.35 16.85
C MET A 254 -13.28 -3.17 17.63
N ARG A 255 -13.22 -3.01 18.96
CA ARG A 255 -12.31 -3.80 19.81
C ARG A 255 -12.56 -5.31 19.71
N ARG A 256 -13.83 -5.74 19.69
CA ARG A 256 -14.20 -7.17 19.57
C ARG A 256 -13.79 -7.73 18.20
N GLU A 257 -14.06 -7.00 17.12
CA GLU A 257 -13.69 -7.40 15.76
C GLU A 257 -12.17 -7.47 15.59
N VAL A 258 -11.41 -6.53 16.15
CA VAL A 258 -9.93 -6.58 16.18
C VAL A 258 -9.43 -7.80 16.94
N GLN A 259 -10.05 -8.16 18.07
CA GLN A 259 -9.68 -9.37 18.81
C GLN A 259 -9.96 -10.63 17.99
N ALA A 260 -11.09 -10.70 17.28
CA ALA A 260 -11.41 -11.81 16.40
C ALA A 260 -10.39 -11.94 15.24
N LEU A 261 -10.02 -10.81 14.62
CA LEU A 261 -8.98 -10.75 13.60
C LEU A 261 -7.63 -11.27 14.11
N ARG A 262 -7.19 -10.81 15.28
CA ARG A 262 -5.94 -11.26 15.91
C ARG A 262 -5.98 -12.75 16.24
N ALA A 263 -7.10 -13.25 16.77
CA ALA A 263 -7.27 -14.67 17.08
C ALA A 263 -7.14 -15.53 15.81
N ARG A 264 -7.80 -15.12 14.72
CA ARG A 264 -7.73 -15.81 13.44
C ARG A 264 -6.34 -15.76 12.80
N GLN A 265 -5.65 -14.61 12.89
CA GLN A 265 -4.25 -14.50 12.48
C GLN A 265 -3.34 -15.45 13.26
N ALA A 266 -3.51 -15.54 14.58
CA ALA A 266 -2.70 -16.42 15.42
C ALA A 266 -2.98 -17.91 15.14
N GLU A 267 -4.22 -18.28 14.81
CA GLU A 267 -4.56 -19.61 14.34
C GLU A 267 -3.84 -19.93 13.03
N LEU A 268 -3.99 -19.09 12.00
CA LEU A 268 -3.32 -19.30 10.71
C LEU A 268 -1.80 -19.28 10.84
N ALA A 269 -1.23 -18.47 11.74
CA ALA A 269 0.21 -18.47 11.98
C ALA A 269 0.69 -19.84 12.48
N ARG A 270 -0.01 -20.46 13.44
CA ARG A 270 0.33 -21.80 13.97
C ARG A 270 0.16 -22.91 12.93
N THR A 271 -0.82 -22.77 12.05
CA THR A 271 -1.10 -23.73 10.98
C THR A 271 -0.08 -23.60 9.85
N CYS A 272 0.16 -22.38 9.36
CA CYS A 272 0.88 -22.12 8.13
C CYS A 272 2.40 -21.98 8.28
N LEU A 273 2.88 -21.39 9.38
CA LEU A 273 4.25 -20.88 9.44
C LEU A 273 5.19 -21.86 10.15
N GLN A 274 6.42 -21.94 9.65
CA GLN A 274 7.53 -22.56 10.37
C GLN A 274 8.02 -21.56 11.43
N GLY A 275 7.47 -21.68 12.64
CA GLY A 275 7.57 -20.68 13.70
C GLY A 275 6.35 -19.76 13.72
N THR A 276 6.34 -18.71 14.53
CA THR A 276 5.17 -17.81 14.69
C THR A 276 5.35 -16.43 14.03
N GLY A 277 6.50 -16.16 13.42
CA GLY A 277 6.84 -14.82 12.94
C GLY A 277 7.64 -14.79 11.65
N SER A 278 7.84 -13.58 11.15
CA SER A 278 8.67 -13.31 9.98
C SER A 278 10.16 -13.55 10.28
N VAL A 279 10.92 -13.95 9.26
CA VAL A 279 12.35 -14.23 9.32
C VAL A 279 13.15 -13.29 8.44
N ALA A 280 14.45 -13.18 8.70
CA ALA A 280 15.35 -12.36 7.89
C ALA A 280 15.52 -12.97 6.48
N PRO A 281 15.85 -12.17 5.45
CA PRO A 281 15.97 -12.63 4.07
C PRO A 281 16.84 -13.88 3.86
N LYS A 282 17.96 -13.94 4.60
CA LYS A 282 18.94 -15.05 4.53
C LYS A 282 18.38 -16.38 5.05
N ASP A 283 17.38 -16.33 5.93
CA ASP A 283 16.79 -17.49 6.59
C ASP A 283 15.53 -17.99 5.85
N ILE A 284 15.13 -17.32 4.76
CA ILE A 284 14.03 -17.74 3.91
C ILE A 284 14.48 -18.91 3.02
N ARG A 285 13.86 -20.07 3.24
CA ARG A 285 14.20 -21.34 2.59
C ARG A 285 13.67 -21.42 1.16
N ASP A 286 12.42 -21.00 0.95
CA ASP A 286 11.81 -20.97 -0.39
C ASP A 286 12.16 -19.65 -1.10
N SER A 287 12.98 -19.75 -2.15
CA SER A 287 13.40 -18.58 -2.94
C SER A 287 12.24 -17.85 -3.61
N SER A 288 11.14 -18.53 -3.93
CA SER A 288 9.93 -17.92 -4.51
C SER A 288 9.18 -17.02 -3.53
N LEU A 289 9.43 -17.16 -2.23
CA LEU A 289 8.85 -16.32 -1.17
C LEU A 289 9.79 -15.22 -0.69
N ARG A 290 10.96 -15.05 -1.32
CA ARG A 290 11.90 -13.99 -0.93
C ARG A 290 11.40 -12.61 -1.39
N PRO A 291 11.15 -11.67 -0.47
CA PRO A 291 10.75 -10.32 -0.84
C PRO A 291 11.92 -9.57 -1.47
N LEU A 292 11.61 -8.65 -2.39
CA LEU A 292 12.60 -7.77 -2.99
C LEU A 292 13.30 -6.93 -1.92
N GLN A 293 14.63 -7.01 -1.88
CA GLN A 293 15.46 -6.13 -1.06
C GLN A 293 15.80 -4.88 -1.88
N HIS A 294 15.76 -3.70 -1.25
CA HIS A 294 16.03 -2.44 -1.93
C HIS A 294 16.60 -1.37 -0.99
N GLY A 295 17.54 -0.58 -1.51
CA GLY A 295 18.25 0.44 -0.73
C GLY A 295 18.91 -0.11 0.52
N GLY A 296 18.75 0.60 1.64
CA GLY A 296 19.22 0.17 2.96
C GLY A 296 18.18 -0.63 3.77
N ALA A 297 17.03 -0.95 3.18
CA ALA A 297 15.95 -1.63 3.88
C ALA A 297 16.14 -3.15 3.89
N ARG A 298 16.12 -3.75 5.09
CA ARG A 298 16.07 -5.21 5.27
C ARG A 298 14.63 -5.67 5.42
N ILE A 299 14.08 -6.28 4.36
CA ILE A 299 12.67 -6.66 4.27
C ILE A 299 12.48 -8.13 4.69
N LEU A 300 11.66 -8.37 5.71
CA LEU A 300 11.39 -9.68 6.27
C LEU A 300 10.43 -10.50 5.41
N GLY A 301 10.51 -11.82 5.51
CA GLY A 301 9.59 -12.77 4.84
C GLY A 301 9.18 -13.90 5.77
N TYR A 302 8.65 -14.99 5.21
CA TYR A 302 8.10 -16.11 6.00
C TYR A 302 8.57 -17.45 5.45
N ASN A 303 8.69 -18.43 6.35
CA ASN A 303 8.85 -19.84 5.98
C ASN A 303 7.54 -20.56 6.26
N LEU A 304 7.08 -21.38 5.31
CA LEU A 304 5.91 -22.24 5.51
C LEU A 304 6.29 -23.53 6.23
N LYS A 305 5.35 -24.08 6.99
CA LYS A 305 5.46 -25.38 7.65
C LYS A 305 5.51 -26.49 6.59
N GLN A 306 6.30 -27.53 6.85
CA GLN A 306 6.37 -28.71 5.98
C GLN A 306 5.22 -29.68 6.27
N GLY A 307 4.85 -30.50 5.28
CA GLY A 307 3.83 -31.54 5.43
C GLY A 307 2.38 -31.03 5.46
N LEU A 308 2.12 -29.80 5.00
CA LEU A 308 0.76 -29.31 4.77
C LEU A 308 0.13 -30.10 3.62
N ASP A 309 -1.17 -30.40 3.73
CA ASP A 309 -1.92 -30.88 2.58
C ASP A 309 -1.98 -29.81 1.48
N LYS A 310 -2.32 -30.22 0.26
CA LYS A 310 -2.26 -29.35 -0.93
C LYS A 310 -3.17 -28.12 -0.83
N GLU A 311 -4.32 -28.23 -0.18
CA GLU A 311 -5.27 -27.13 -0.07
C GLU A 311 -4.80 -26.11 0.96
N MET A 312 -4.38 -26.59 2.13
CA MET A 312 -3.81 -25.76 3.18
C MET A 312 -2.53 -25.08 2.71
N GLU A 313 -1.64 -25.80 2.02
CA GLU A 313 -0.41 -25.21 1.45
C GLU A 313 -0.75 -24.05 0.50
N ARG A 314 -1.75 -24.22 -0.38
CA ARG A 314 -2.19 -23.15 -1.29
C ARG A 314 -2.71 -21.94 -0.53
N THR A 315 -3.53 -22.14 0.51
CA THR A 315 -4.05 -21.05 1.34
C THR A 315 -2.95 -20.32 2.09
N CYS A 316 -2.06 -21.07 2.76
CA CYS A 316 -0.92 -20.54 3.48
C CYS A 316 0.07 -19.79 2.57
N ARG A 317 0.37 -20.34 1.39
CA ARG A 317 1.26 -19.71 0.40
C ARG A 317 0.71 -18.37 -0.06
N ARG A 318 -0.59 -18.28 -0.36
CA ARG A 318 -1.23 -17.01 -0.78
C ARG A 318 -1.11 -15.91 0.29
N LEU A 319 -1.16 -16.25 1.57
CA LEU A 319 -1.00 -15.29 2.69
C LEU A 319 0.39 -14.67 2.78
N VAL A 320 1.44 -15.41 2.37
CA VAL A 320 2.85 -14.99 2.55
C VAL A 320 3.54 -14.58 1.25
N THR A 321 2.91 -14.78 0.10
CA THR A 321 3.53 -14.49 -1.20
C THR A 321 3.73 -12.97 -1.35
N PRO A 322 4.98 -12.49 -1.56
CA PRO A 322 5.22 -11.07 -1.73
C PRO A 322 4.58 -10.53 -3.02
N GLU A 323 4.32 -9.22 -3.04
CA GLU A 323 3.46 -8.58 -4.05
C GLU A 323 3.92 -8.80 -5.50
N LEU A 324 5.24 -8.81 -5.76
CA LEU A 324 5.77 -8.92 -7.11
C LEU A 324 5.54 -10.32 -7.68
N GLN A 325 5.81 -11.34 -6.87
CA GLN A 325 5.60 -12.73 -7.23
C GLN A 325 4.12 -13.03 -7.41
N TYR A 326 3.28 -12.52 -6.51
CA TYR A 326 1.84 -12.75 -6.61
C TYR A 326 1.23 -12.03 -7.83
N SER A 327 1.62 -10.78 -8.07
CA SER A 327 1.23 -10.02 -9.26
C SER A 327 1.63 -10.75 -10.54
N SER A 328 2.86 -11.28 -10.61
CA SER A 328 3.32 -12.04 -11.78
C SER A 328 2.48 -13.31 -12.01
N THR A 329 2.16 -14.04 -10.95
CA THR A 329 1.32 -15.25 -11.02
C THR A 329 -0.08 -14.92 -11.52
N LEU A 330 -0.74 -13.92 -10.95
CA LEU A 330 -2.08 -13.51 -11.34
C LEU A 330 -2.13 -12.92 -12.76
N TYR A 331 -1.11 -12.16 -13.15
CA TYR A 331 -0.98 -11.65 -14.52
C TYR A 331 -0.93 -12.79 -15.54
N LYS A 332 -0.06 -13.79 -15.31
CA LYS A 332 0.05 -14.97 -16.17
C LYS A 332 -1.25 -15.76 -16.22
N LYS A 333 -1.94 -15.92 -15.10
CA LYS A 333 -3.25 -16.60 -15.02
C LYS A 333 -4.31 -15.87 -15.84
N GLN A 334 -4.40 -14.54 -15.71
CA GLN A 334 -5.43 -13.74 -16.37
C GLN A 334 -5.22 -13.61 -17.89
N PHE A 335 -3.97 -13.56 -18.34
CA PHE A 335 -3.61 -13.34 -19.75
C PHE A 335 -2.92 -14.55 -20.41
N ALA A 336 -3.07 -15.75 -19.82
CA ALA A 336 -2.60 -16.98 -20.46
C ALA A 336 -3.23 -17.13 -21.85
N PRO A 337 -2.48 -17.60 -22.86
CA PRO A 337 -3.06 -18.00 -24.14
C PRO A 337 -4.17 -19.02 -23.88
N LYS A 338 -5.33 -18.83 -24.49
CA LYS A 338 -6.35 -19.88 -24.47
C LYS A 338 -5.78 -21.11 -25.19
N PRO A 339 -5.96 -22.33 -24.66
CA PRO A 339 -5.63 -23.53 -25.42
C PRO A 339 -6.37 -23.46 -26.76
N LEU A 340 -5.64 -23.77 -27.84
CA LEU A 340 -6.17 -23.80 -29.21
C LEU A 340 -7.32 -24.80 -29.35
#